data_AF-A0A1I0QAE7-F1
#
_entry.id   AF-A0A1I0QAE7-F1
#
_cell.length_a   1.000
_cell.length_b   1.000
_cell.length_c   1.000
_cell.angle_alpha   90.00
_cell.angle_beta   90.00
_cell.angle_gamma   90.00
#
_symmetry.space_group_name_H-M   'P 1'
#
loop_
_entity.id
_entity.type
_entity.pdbx_description
1 polymer ?
#
loop_
_entity_poly.entity_id
_entity_poly.type
_entity_poly.pdbx_seq_one_letter_code
_entity_poly.pdbx_strand_id
1 'polypeptide(L)'
;MPSLRSVFRALLVVAGIGITALGLLFAATGWGAEGFPAGLALVFGFVALAGGGGVLGVAALLSGGSLRPVQTTMLKLAGGLAVVALALPAGLLVVAPAALPGQLGPAGVGDAVLLWLLLALGALALAVWVGIWRAGELVHGRVQS
;
A
#
# COMPACT_ATOMS: atom_id res chain seq x y z
N MET A 1 14.81 28.44 7.66
CA MET A 1 14.50 27.89 6.32
C MET A 1 14.25 26.39 6.45
N PRO A 2 13.16 25.84 5.89
CA PRO A 2 12.93 24.40 5.91
C PRO A 2 14.07 23.67 5.18
N SER A 3 14.55 22.56 5.74
CA SER A 3 15.61 21.77 5.11
C SER A 3 15.08 21.04 3.87
N LEU A 4 15.94 20.78 2.87
CA LEU A 4 15.58 20.03 1.65
C LEU A 4 14.93 18.68 1.98
N ARG A 5 15.41 17.99 3.03
CA ARG A 5 14.82 16.75 3.56
C ARG A 5 13.40 16.94 4.07
N SER A 6 13.12 18.04 4.76
CA SER A 6 11.78 18.37 5.28
C SER A 6 10.80 18.61 4.14
N VAL A 7 11.22 19.33 3.09
CA VAL A 7 10.39 19.60 1.91
C VAL A 7 10.11 18.31 1.15
N PHE A 8 11.16 17.53 0.86
CA PHE A 8 11.02 16.25 0.15
C PHE A 8 10.11 15.27 0.90
N ARG A 9 10.22 15.20 2.24
CA ARG A 9 9.32 14.37 3.06
C ARG A 9 7.87 14.83 2.95
N ALA A 10 7.60 16.14 3.02
CA ALA A 10 6.26 16.66 2.89
C ALA A 10 5.66 16.32 1.52
N LEU A 11 6.44 16.45 0.44
CA LEU A 11 6.04 16.06 -0.90
C LEU A 11 5.73 14.56 -1.00
N LEU A 12 6.54 13.70 -0.38
CA LEU A 12 6.27 12.26 -0.33
C LEU A 12 4.97 11.96 0.43
N VAL A 13 4.71 12.62 1.56
CA VAL A 13 3.45 12.42 2.29
C VAL A 13 2.25 12.80 1.42
N VAL A 14 2.30 13.97 0.77
CA VAL A 14 1.22 14.43 -0.12
C VAL A 14 1.03 13.48 -1.29
N ALA A 15 2.12 13.08 -1.95
CA ALA A 15 2.08 12.12 -3.06
C ALA A 15 1.53 10.77 -2.60
N GLY A 16 1.98 10.25 -1.46
CA GLY A 16 1.53 8.98 -0.90
C GLY A 16 0.04 8.99 -0.57
N ILE A 17 -0.47 10.08 0.02
CA ILE A 17 -1.90 10.28 0.28
C ILE A 17 -2.68 10.32 -1.04
N GLY A 18 -2.21 11.11 -2.01
CA GLY A 18 -2.87 11.23 -3.32
C GLY A 18 -2.95 9.90 -4.08
N ILE A 19 -1.85 9.15 -4.11
CA ILE A 19 -1.77 7.82 -4.73
C ILE A 19 -2.69 6.83 -4.00
N THR A 20 -2.72 6.87 -2.66
CA THR A 20 -3.63 6.02 -1.86
C THR A 20 -5.09 6.33 -2.16
N ALA A 21 -5.47 7.62 -2.18
CA ALA A 21 -6.84 8.05 -2.47
C ALA A 21 -7.26 7.65 -3.90
N LEU A 22 -6.35 7.80 -4.86
CA LEU A 22 -6.57 7.37 -6.24
C LEU A 22 -6.78 5.84 -6.32
N GLY A 23 -5.98 5.08 -5.57
CA GLY A 23 -6.13 3.62 -5.49
C GLY A 23 -7.46 3.18 -4.87
N LEU A 24 -7.91 3.85 -3.81
CA LEU A 24 -9.24 3.62 -3.25
C LEU A 24 -10.36 3.93 -4.26
N LEU A 25 -10.22 5.02 -5.00
CA LEU A 25 -11.21 5.41 -6.03
C LEU A 25 -11.32 4.33 -7.10
N PHE A 26 -10.19 3.88 -7.64
CA PHE A 26 -10.15 2.82 -8.66
C PHE A 26 -10.69 1.49 -8.14
N ALA A 27 -10.27 1.06 -6.94
CA ALA A 27 -10.78 -0.14 -6.31
C ALA A 27 -12.31 -0.08 -6.09
N ALA A 28 -12.83 1.07 -5.65
CA ALA A 28 -14.26 1.28 -5.46
C ALA A 28 -15.04 1.24 -6.77
N THR A 29 -14.52 1.84 -7.85
CA THR A 29 -15.19 1.81 -9.17
C THR A 29 -15.18 0.44 -9.84
N GLY A 30 -14.20 -0.40 -9.52
CA GLY A 30 -14.15 -1.79 -9.99
C GLY A 30 -14.94 -2.76 -9.11
N TRP A 31 -15.31 -2.37 -7.88
CA TRP A 31 -15.96 -3.26 -6.93
C TRP A 31 -17.41 -3.56 -7.33
N GLY A 32 -17.74 -4.85 -7.49
CA GLY A 32 -19.09 -5.30 -7.86
C GLY A 32 -19.50 -5.03 -9.30
N ALA A 33 -18.61 -4.48 -10.13
CA ALA A 33 -18.84 -4.28 -11.55
C ALA A 33 -18.30 -5.47 -12.36
N GLU A 34 -19.09 -5.98 -13.30
CA GLU A 34 -18.69 -7.07 -14.19
C GLU A 34 -18.02 -6.55 -15.47
N GLY A 35 -16.98 -7.24 -15.93
CA GLY A 35 -16.34 -6.99 -17.22
C GLY A 35 -14.93 -6.41 -17.18
N PHE A 36 -14.31 -6.35 -18.37
CA PHE A 36 -12.90 -5.99 -18.56
C PHE A 36 -12.47 -4.62 -17.96
N PRO A 37 -13.27 -3.53 -18.05
CA PRO A 37 -12.90 -2.25 -17.46
C PRO A 37 -12.86 -2.28 -15.91
N ALA A 38 -13.76 -3.06 -15.29
CA ALA A 38 -13.86 -3.17 -13.83
C ALA A 38 -12.67 -3.96 -13.25
N GLY A 39 -12.26 -5.05 -13.92
CA GLY A 39 -11.08 -5.80 -13.54
C GLY A 39 -9.79 -4.97 -13.62
N LEU A 40 -9.63 -4.16 -14.67
CA LEU A 40 -8.50 -3.22 -14.78
C LEU A 40 -8.52 -2.16 -13.69
N ALA A 41 -9.69 -1.58 -13.39
CA ALA A 41 -9.84 -0.61 -12.31
C ALA A 41 -9.41 -1.20 -10.95
N LEU A 42 -9.79 -2.45 -10.65
CA LEU A 42 -9.35 -3.15 -9.44
C LEU A 42 -7.83 -3.33 -9.39
N VAL A 43 -7.21 -3.78 -10.48
CA VAL A 43 -5.75 -3.96 -10.57
C VAL A 43 -5.01 -2.64 -10.38
N PHE A 44 -5.43 -1.56 -11.06
CA PHE A 44 -4.86 -0.23 -10.87
C PHE A 44 -5.08 0.28 -9.44
N GLY A 45 -6.23 -0.02 -8.84
CA GLY A 45 -6.53 0.25 -7.45
C GLY A 45 -5.51 -0.39 -6.50
N PHE A 46 -5.20 -1.67 -6.68
CA PHE A 46 -4.21 -2.38 -5.86
C PHE A 46 -2.79 -1.82 -6.02
N VAL A 47 -2.38 -1.58 -7.27
CA VAL A 47 -1.05 -1.02 -7.56
C VAL A 47 -0.90 0.35 -6.92
N ALA A 48 -1.92 1.20 -7.04
CA ALA A 48 -1.92 2.51 -6.43
C ALA A 48 -1.94 2.43 -4.89
N LEU A 49 -2.74 1.55 -4.28
CA LEU A 49 -2.72 1.38 -2.81
C LEU A 49 -1.35 0.94 -2.29
N ALA A 50 -0.72 -0.05 -2.94
CA ALA A 50 0.61 -0.52 -2.58
C ALA A 50 1.67 0.58 -2.79
N GLY A 51 1.61 1.30 -3.91
CA GLY A 51 2.49 2.43 -4.20
C GLY A 51 2.35 3.58 -3.19
N GLY A 52 1.12 3.94 -2.84
CA GLY A 52 0.81 4.98 -1.86
C GLY A 52 1.33 4.63 -0.46
N GLY A 53 1.09 3.39 -0.01
CA GLY A 53 1.63 2.87 1.24
C GLY A 53 3.17 2.85 1.26
N GLY A 54 3.81 2.45 0.16
CA GLY A 54 5.27 2.47 0.00
C GLY A 54 5.85 3.88 0.10
N VAL A 55 5.25 4.85 -0.59
CA VAL A 55 5.66 6.27 -0.55
C VAL A 55 5.54 6.84 0.87
N LEU A 56 4.46 6.51 1.59
CA LEU A 56 4.27 6.90 2.99
C LEU A 56 5.31 6.25 3.93
N GLY A 57 5.65 4.99 3.69
CA GLY A 57 6.73 4.29 4.42
C GLY A 57 8.10 4.94 4.22
N VAL A 58 8.43 5.35 2.99
CA VAL A 58 9.67 6.11 2.70
C VAL A 58 9.66 7.46 3.40
N ALA A 59 8.53 8.17 3.41
CA ALA A 59 8.40 9.43 4.15
C ALA A 59 8.65 9.25 5.66
N ALA A 60 8.18 8.15 6.26
CA ALA A 60 8.43 7.83 7.67
C ALA A 60 9.92 7.55 7.95
N LEU A 61 10.59 6.82 7.05
CA LEU A 61 12.04 6.55 7.13
C LEU A 61 12.89 7.81 7.05
N LEU A 62 12.46 8.80 6.27
CA LEU A 62 13.17 10.08 6.10
C LEU A 62 12.91 11.09 7.25
N SER A 63 12.22 10.68 8.32
CA SER A 63 11.85 11.57 9.41
C SER A 63 13.00 12.07 10.32
N GLY A 64 14.21 11.52 10.17
CA GLY A 64 15.44 12.11 10.72
C GLY A 64 15.89 11.62 12.09
N GLY A 65 15.22 10.61 12.66
CA GLY A 65 15.72 9.87 13.83
C GLY A 65 15.64 8.37 13.60
N SER A 66 16.39 7.57 14.34
CA SER A 66 16.29 6.11 14.25
C SER A 66 14.86 5.65 14.52
N LEU A 67 14.34 4.80 13.65
CA LEU A 67 13.10 4.09 13.94
C LEU A 67 13.36 3.10 15.07
N ARG A 68 12.36 2.90 15.93
CA ARG A 68 12.42 1.80 16.90
C ARG A 68 12.51 0.47 16.14
N PRO A 69 13.14 -0.57 16.73
CA PRO A 69 13.18 -1.90 16.13
C PRO A 69 11.79 -2.41 15.71
N VAL A 70 10.78 -2.17 16.56
CA VAL A 70 9.38 -2.55 16.28
C VAL A 70 8.81 -1.83 15.05
N GLN A 71 9.02 -0.51 14.93
CA GLN A 71 8.56 0.27 13.76
C GLN A 71 9.22 -0.22 12.47
N THR A 72 10.51 -0.57 12.54
CA THR A 72 11.25 -1.14 11.42
C THR A 72 10.70 -2.50 11.02
N THR A 73 10.44 -3.39 11.98
CA THR A 73 9.84 -4.71 11.72
C THR A 73 8.44 -4.58 11.11
N MET A 74 7.60 -3.66 11.62
CA MET A 74 6.27 -3.40 11.05
C MET A 74 6.35 -2.88 9.62
N LEU A 75 7.30 -1.99 9.30
CA LEU A 75 7.51 -1.52 7.92
C LEU A 75 8.04 -2.63 6.99
N LYS A 76 8.90 -3.52 7.50
CA LYS A 76 9.33 -4.71 6.75
C LYS A 76 8.17 -5.66 6.47
N LEU A 77 7.30 -5.90 7.46
CA LEU A 77 6.07 -6.67 7.29
C LEU A 77 5.14 -6.01 6.28
N ALA A 78 4.95 -4.69 6.35
CA ALA A 78 4.16 -3.94 5.37
C ALA A 78 4.73 -4.10 3.95
N GLY A 79 6.04 -3.96 3.79
CA GLY A 79 6.73 -4.18 2.52
C GLY A 79 6.58 -5.62 2.02
N GLY A 80 6.75 -6.61 2.89
CA GLY A 80 6.53 -8.02 2.57
C GLY A 80 5.10 -8.30 2.11
N LEU A 81 4.10 -7.80 2.84
CA LEU A 81 2.70 -7.91 2.46
C LEU A 81 2.40 -7.22 1.12
N ALA A 82 2.96 -6.04 0.87
CA ALA A 82 2.80 -5.36 -0.41
C ALA A 82 3.42 -6.13 -1.58
N VAL A 83 4.61 -6.72 -1.38
CA VAL A 83 5.25 -7.58 -2.38
C VAL A 83 4.41 -8.82 -2.63
N VAL A 84 3.91 -9.49 -1.59
CA VAL A 84 3.03 -10.66 -1.73
C VAL A 84 1.75 -10.26 -2.47
N ALA A 85 1.12 -9.13 -2.09
CA ALA A 85 -0.10 -8.63 -2.72
C ALA A 85 0.05 -8.30 -4.21
N LEU A 86 1.27 -8.02 -4.70
CA LEU A 86 1.54 -7.69 -6.09
C LEU A 86 2.14 -8.87 -6.88
N ALA A 87 3.11 -9.57 -6.30
CA ALA A 87 3.88 -10.62 -6.97
C ALA A 87 3.06 -11.89 -7.19
N LEU A 88 2.18 -12.27 -6.25
CA LEU A 88 1.28 -13.41 -6.43
C LEU A 88 0.31 -13.21 -7.60
N PRO A 89 -0.46 -12.11 -7.68
CA PRO A 89 -1.31 -11.86 -8.84
C PRO A 89 -0.53 -11.74 -10.14
N ALA A 90 0.58 -10.99 -10.15
CA ALA A 90 1.39 -10.83 -11.34
C ALA A 90 1.98 -12.17 -11.83
N GLY A 91 2.48 -13.00 -10.90
CA GLY A 91 3.01 -14.33 -11.21
C GLY A 91 1.95 -15.26 -11.75
N LEU A 92 0.75 -15.28 -11.15
CA LEU A 92 -0.38 -16.10 -11.63
C LEU A 92 -0.85 -15.67 -13.03
N LEU A 93 -0.90 -14.36 -13.30
CA LEU A 93 -1.26 -13.82 -14.62
C LEU A 93 -0.22 -14.14 -15.69
N VAL A 94 1.07 -14.23 -15.34
CA VAL A 94 2.15 -14.54 -16.28
C VAL A 94 2.27 -16.05 -16.53
N VAL A 95 2.20 -16.86 -15.48
CA VAL A 95 2.45 -18.31 -15.56
C VAL A 95 1.25 -19.07 -16.11
N ALA A 96 0.03 -18.64 -15.78
CA ALA A 96 -1.17 -19.40 -16.14
C ALA A 96 -2.38 -18.51 -16.49
N PRO A 97 -2.27 -17.62 -17.50
CA PRO A 97 -3.31 -16.66 -17.86
C PRO A 97 -4.64 -17.34 -18.24
N ALA A 98 -4.60 -18.51 -18.89
CA ALA A 98 -5.77 -19.27 -19.29
C ALA A 98 -6.30 -20.22 -18.19
N ALA A 99 -5.51 -20.51 -17.16
CA ALA A 99 -5.87 -21.48 -16.14
C ALA A 99 -6.60 -20.86 -14.94
N LEU A 100 -6.42 -19.56 -14.70
CA LEU A 100 -7.07 -18.83 -13.60
C LEU A 100 -8.61 -19.02 -13.59
N PRO A 101 -9.35 -18.83 -14.70
CA PRO A 101 -10.80 -19.07 -14.69
C PRO A 101 -11.17 -20.56 -14.61
N GLY A 102 -10.35 -21.44 -15.20
CA GLY A 102 -10.59 -22.88 -15.27
C GLY A 102 -10.26 -23.66 -13.99
N GLN A 103 -9.32 -23.16 -13.17
CA GLN A 103 -8.89 -23.81 -11.93
C GLN A 103 -9.59 -23.24 -10.68
N LEU A 104 -9.96 -21.96 -10.69
CA LEU A 104 -10.62 -21.30 -9.55
C LEU A 104 -12.15 -21.29 -9.67
N GLY A 105 -12.68 -21.48 -10.89
CA GLY A 105 -14.07 -21.18 -11.19
C GLY A 105 -14.41 -19.69 -10.98
N PRO A 106 -15.65 -19.25 -11.30
CA PRO A 106 -16.05 -17.85 -11.17
C PRO A 106 -15.94 -17.31 -9.72
N ALA A 107 -16.24 -18.16 -8.73
CA ALA A 107 -16.17 -17.80 -7.31
C ALA A 107 -14.72 -17.65 -6.80
N GLY A 108 -13.82 -18.56 -7.18
CA GLY A 108 -12.43 -18.53 -6.68
C GLY A 108 -11.60 -17.37 -7.24
N VAL A 109 -11.97 -16.80 -8.40
CA VAL A 109 -11.34 -15.57 -8.92
C VAL A 109 -11.71 -14.38 -8.03
N GLY A 110 -12.97 -14.29 -7.58
CA GLY A 110 -13.42 -13.26 -6.65
C GLY A 110 -12.69 -13.34 -5.30
N ASP A 111 -12.59 -14.54 -4.74
CA ASP A 111 -11.91 -14.77 -3.45
C ASP A 111 -10.41 -14.43 -3.52
N ALA A 112 -9.73 -14.78 -4.63
CA ALA A 112 -8.32 -14.44 -4.84
C ALA A 112 -8.10 -12.92 -4.91
N VAL A 113 -8.96 -12.21 -5.66
CA VAL A 113 -8.92 -10.74 -5.75
C VAL A 113 -9.17 -10.09 -4.40
N LEU A 114 -10.10 -10.63 -3.61
CA LEU A 114 -10.43 -10.13 -2.28
C LEU A 114 -9.28 -10.37 -1.29
N LEU A 115 -8.62 -11.53 -1.36
CA LEU A 115 -7.41 -11.82 -0.59
C LEU A 115 -6.28 -10.82 -0.93
N TRP A 116 -6.04 -10.54 -2.21
CA TRP A 116 -5.02 -9.57 -2.62
C TRP A 116 -5.35 -8.15 -2.16
N LEU A 117 -6.63 -7.75 -2.22
CA LEU A 117 -7.07 -6.48 -1.65
C LEU A 117 -6.77 -6.41 -0.15
N LEU A 118 -7.10 -7.45 0.61
CA LEU A 118 -6.87 -7.48 2.05
C LEU A 118 -5.37 -7.42 2.39
N LEU A 119 -4.52 -8.07 1.61
CA LEU A 119 -3.06 -7.98 1.77
C LEU A 119 -2.54 -6.56 1.48
N ALA A 120 -3.02 -5.92 0.41
CA ALA A 120 -2.67 -4.55 0.06
C ALA A 120 -3.15 -3.54 1.12
N LEU A 121 -4.37 -3.71 1.63
CA LEU A 121 -4.93 -2.90 2.72
C LEU A 121 -4.17 -3.14 4.03
N GLY A 122 -3.80 -4.37 4.35
CA GLY A 122 -3.00 -4.70 5.52
C GLY A 122 -1.62 -4.04 5.47
N ALA A 123 -0.95 -4.07 4.31
CA ALA A 123 0.30 -3.37 4.09
C ALA A 123 0.16 -1.85 4.29
N LEU A 124 -0.88 -1.25 3.70
CA LEU A 124 -1.18 0.17 3.86
C LEU A 124 -1.46 0.53 5.32
N ALA A 125 -2.30 -0.24 6.00
CA ALA A 125 -2.66 -0.01 7.40
C ALA A 125 -1.43 -0.02 8.32
N LEU A 126 -0.51 -0.97 8.13
CA LEU A 126 0.74 -1.01 8.87
C LEU A 126 1.63 0.21 8.59
N ALA A 127 1.76 0.61 7.33
CA ALA A 127 2.56 1.78 6.95
C ALA A 127 1.99 3.08 7.55
N VAL A 128 0.66 3.25 7.49
CA VAL A 128 -0.06 4.38 8.09
C VAL A 128 0.08 4.38 9.61
N TRP A 129 -0.09 3.22 10.25
CA TRP A 129 0.06 3.08 11.70
C TRP A 129 1.44 3.48 12.19
N VAL A 130 2.50 2.99 11.53
CA VAL A 130 3.89 3.37 11.84
C VAL A 130 4.11 4.86 11.59
N GLY A 131 3.53 5.41 10.51
CA GLY A 131 3.57 6.84 10.21
C GLY A 131 2.95 7.71 11.31
N ILE A 132 1.76 7.36 11.78
CA ILE A 132 1.05 8.05 12.86
C ILE A 132 1.83 7.95 14.17
N TRP A 133 2.30 6.75 14.53
CA TRP A 133 3.14 6.55 15.71
C TRP A 133 4.37 7.45 15.63
N ARG A 134 5.08 7.44 14.50
CA ARG A 134 6.29 8.26 14.33
C ARG A 134 6.00 9.75 14.40
N ALA A 135 4.89 10.21 13.82
CA ALA A 135 4.46 11.60 13.94
C ALA A 135 4.20 11.98 15.41
N GLY A 136 3.53 11.12 16.18
CA GLY A 136 3.30 11.30 17.61
C GLY A 136 4.59 11.43 18.42
N GLU A 137 5.58 10.56 18.15
CA GLU A 137 6.90 10.63 18.79
C GLU A 137 7.64 11.94 18.50
N LEU A 138 7.57 12.43 17.26
CA LEU A 138 8.22 13.67 16.87
C LEU A 138 7.56 14.90 17.48
N VAL A 139 6.24 14.88 17.66
CA VAL A 139 5.51 15.95 18.35
C VAL A 139 5.88 15.97 19.83
N HIS A 140 5.81 14.84 20.53
CA HIS A 140 6.12 14.77 21.98
C HIS A 140 7.61 14.97 22.27
N GLY A 141 8.49 14.44 21.43
CA GLY A 141 9.94 14.61 21.58
C GLY A 141 10.42 16.04 21.37
N ARG A 142 9.68 16.87 20.61
CA ARG A 142 9.94 18.31 20.47
C ARG A 142 9.40 19.16 21.61
N VAL A 143 8.46 18.63 22.40
CA VAL A 143 7.88 19.34 23.56
C VAL A 143 8.78 19.19 24.80
N GLN A 144 9.70 18.22 24.81
CA GLN A 144 10.62 17.95 25.92
C GLN A 144 12.04 18.52 25.71
N SER A 145 12.30 19.22 24.60
CA SER A 145 13.59 19.85 24.26
C SER A 145 13.47 21.36 24.21
#